data_AF-A0A812XC46-F1
#
_entry.id   AF-A0A812XC46-F1
#
_cell.length_a   1.000
_cell.length_b   1.000
_cell.length_c   1.000
_cell.angle_alpha   90.00
_cell.angle_beta   90.00
_cell.angle_gamma   90.00
#
_symmetry.space_group_name_H-M   'P 1'
#
loop_
_entity.id
_entity.type
_entity.pdbx_description
1 polymer ?
#
loop_
_entity_poly.entity_id
_entity_poly.type
_entity_poly.pdbx_seq_one_letter_code
_entity_poly.pdbx_strand_id
1 'polypeptide(L)'
;MALSARPSIRSARSSVISSELNDPIPRETESVQLEDLDEREKFTRLNAVSFLRKGPQMPSTHKLVGRGPLSKLVLEFMPDAAENLPLVPLRGWSWLRQTARELVKSRWFETLAGLIILLNLITIGAEAQLSLDREANADPLYFLGIMEQLFLIIYSLEVILRVMAGGWSVFCDLWFLMDLALVSIGILALVVFPGMYTIGFDIPLEGFETFLVVRGLRLLRLFRAMRTFRYFKIMWRLVYALLSCGQTILSTTLLIVVFLFICACVAIEIIAKDETLLANETTAKIIEDNFFGLFKAAMTFLQFVTLDSIAAIYFPLIMSKPELFAFFAPILMFISIGLMNLVTAALVENAMEQTANQADEDKKELQQQLKRAIPALIEVFHDLDKDQNGMLTYEELQDVPMEDFVPGRLMESIHV
;
A
#
# COMPACT_ATOMS: atom_id res chain seq x y z
N MET A 1 53.34 27.78 39.55
CA MET A 1 52.92 26.39 39.80
C MET A 1 51.97 26.01 38.67
N ALA A 2 52.51 25.66 37.50
CA ALA A 2 52.94 24.32 37.10
C ALA A 2 51.76 23.44 36.65
N LEU A 3 51.56 23.38 35.31
CA LEU A 3 51.54 22.18 34.46
C LEU A 3 50.15 21.50 34.44
N SER A 4 49.54 21.10 33.33
CA SER A 4 49.96 20.66 31.98
C SER A 4 48.67 20.64 31.11
N ALA A 5 48.60 20.60 29.78
CA ALA A 5 49.52 20.70 28.65
C ALA A 5 48.66 21.18 27.44
N ARG A 6 49.23 22.06 26.62
CA ARG A 6 48.88 22.35 25.21
C ARG A 6 50.03 21.74 24.35
N PRO A 7 50.04 21.71 22.98
CA PRO A 7 49.34 22.60 22.03
C PRO A 7 48.94 21.98 20.67
N SER A 8 48.49 22.86 19.78
CA SER A 8 48.18 22.66 18.37
C SER A 8 49.38 22.92 17.42
N ILE A 9 49.21 22.54 16.14
CA ILE A 9 49.74 23.12 14.87
C ILE A 9 50.85 22.35 14.10
N ARG A 10 50.49 22.00 12.83
CA ARG A 10 51.27 21.81 11.56
C ARG A 10 52.44 20.82 11.46
N SER A 11 52.40 19.93 10.46
CA SER A 11 53.20 19.93 9.20
C SER A 11 53.07 18.52 8.54
N ALA A 12 52.67 18.40 7.26
CA ALA A 12 53.50 18.34 6.04
C ALA A 12 53.83 16.91 5.56
N ARG A 13 53.25 16.58 4.40
CA ARG A 13 53.81 15.92 3.20
C ARG A 13 55.22 15.30 3.28
N SER A 14 55.37 14.15 2.60
CA SER A 14 56.58 13.60 1.94
C SER A 14 57.36 12.46 2.63
N SER A 15 57.11 11.24 2.16
CA SER A 15 58.03 10.08 1.98
C SER A 15 57.13 8.83 2.07
N VAL A 16 56.97 7.97 1.07
CA VAL A 16 57.99 7.04 0.57
C VAL A 16 57.55 6.56 -0.83
N ILE A 17 58.37 6.88 -1.83
CA ILE A 17 58.50 6.16 -3.11
C ILE A 17 59.93 5.62 -3.09
N SER A 18 60.12 4.30 -3.11
CA SER A 18 61.22 3.54 -3.76
C SER A 18 61.37 2.14 -3.15
N SER A 19 61.78 1.18 -4.01
CA SER A 19 61.90 -0.28 -3.80
C SER A 19 60.55 -1.01 -3.85
N GLU A 20 60.25 -1.95 -4.75
CA GLU A 20 61.10 -2.89 -5.49
C GLU A 20 60.50 -3.15 -6.89
N LEU A 21 61.37 -3.10 -7.91
CA LEU A 21 61.15 -3.55 -9.27
C LEU A 21 62.29 -4.55 -9.55
N ASN A 22 61.98 -5.85 -9.71
CA ASN A 22 62.73 -6.79 -10.55
C ASN A 22 62.10 -8.21 -10.58
N ASP A 23 61.56 -8.55 -11.77
CA ASP A 23 61.48 -9.85 -12.47
C ASP A 23 60.68 -11.05 -11.90
N PRO A 24 60.22 -12.01 -12.75
CA PRO A 24 59.63 -11.88 -14.09
C PRO A 24 58.30 -12.65 -14.24
N ILE A 25 57.53 -12.30 -15.28
CA ILE A 25 56.26 -12.91 -15.67
C ILE A 25 56.50 -14.28 -16.35
N PRO A 26 55.80 -15.37 -15.97
CA PRO A 26 55.80 -16.59 -16.77
C PRO A 26 54.88 -16.41 -17.99
N ARG A 27 55.43 -16.68 -19.18
CA ARG A 27 54.66 -16.93 -20.40
C ARG A 27 54.02 -18.32 -20.30
N GLU A 28 52.69 -18.39 -20.28
CA GLU A 28 51.96 -19.55 -20.77
C GLU A 28 51.07 -19.12 -21.93
N THR A 29 51.43 -19.62 -23.11
CA THR A 29 50.65 -19.60 -24.33
C THR A 29 49.58 -20.69 -24.26
N GLU A 30 48.31 -20.31 -24.17
CA GLU A 30 47.19 -21.17 -24.58
C GLU A 30 46.25 -20.34 -25.47
N SER A 31 46.43 -20.52 -26.78
CA SER A 31 45.47 -20.16 -27.81
C SER A 31 44.32 -21.17 -27.78
N VAL A 32 43.24 -20.85 -27.06
CA VAL A 32 41.99 -21.60 -27.17
C VAL A 32 41.25 -21.09 -28.42
N GLN A 33 41.14 -21.98 -29.41
CA GLN A 33 40.46 -21.75 -30.68
C GLN A 33 38.96 -21.54 -30.45
N LEU A 34 38.44 -20.43 -30.97
CA LEU A 34 37.02 -20.04 -30.99
C LEU A 34 36.19 -20.79 -32.05
N GLU A 35 36.73 -21.83 -32.69
CA GLU A 35 36.06 -22.58 -33.77
C GLU A 35 35.36 -23.88 -33.32
N ASP A 36 35.56 -24.37 -32.10
CA ASP A 36 35.07 -25.69 -31.65
C ASP A 36 33.71 -25.68 -30.90
N LEU A 37 33.14 -24.51 -30.60
CA LEU A 37 31.84 -24.42 -29.93
C LEU A 37 30.64 -24.57 -30.90
N ASP A 38 30.83 -24.27 -32.18
CA ASP A 38 29.78 -24.30 -33.20
C ASP A 38 29.53 -25.72 -33.78
N GLU A 39 30.55 -26.59 -33.77
CA GLU A 39 30.41 -27.98 -34.23
C GLU A 39 29.69 -28.89 -33.22
N ARG A 40 29.85 -28.64 -31.90
CA ARG A 40 29.13 -29.39 -30.85
C ARG A 40 27.62 -29.14 -30.87
N GLU A 41 27.19 -27.93 -31.22
CA GLU A 41 25.76 -27.62 -31.42
C GLU A 41 25.20 -28.29 -32.67
N LYS A 42 25.96 -28.35 -33.77
CA LYS A 42 25.55 -29.00 -35.02
C LYS A 42 25.41 -30.53 -34.88
N PHE A 43 26.32 -31.19 -34.18
CA PHE A 43 26.25 -32.65 -33.96
C PHE A 43 25.12 -33.09 -33.03
N THR A 44 24.75 -32.26 -32.05
CA THR A 44 23.64 -32.56 -31.13
C THR A 44 22.29 -32.40 -31.82
N ARG A 45 22.17 -31.47 -32.79
CA ARG A 45 20.94 -31.28 -33.59
C ARG A 45 20.69 -32.40 -34.60
N LEU A 46 21.71 -33.01 -35.21
CA LEU A 46 21.50 -34.05 -36.22
C LEU A 46 20.97 -35.39 -35.67
N ASN A 47 21.34 -35.77 -34.45
CA ASN A 47 20.92 -37.06 -33.87
C ASN A 47 19.48 -37.05 -33.31
N ALA A 48 18.93 -35.88 -32.98
CA ALA A 48 17.55 -35.77 -32.48
C ALA A 48 16.49 -35.89 -33.60
N VAL A 49 16.85 -35.50 -34.83
CA VAL A 49 15.93 -35.42 -35.98
C VAL A 49 15.65 -36.81 -36.60
N SER A 50 16.56 -37.77 -36.45
CA SER A 50 16.40 -39.10 -37.05
C SER A 50 15.47 -40.05 -36.28
N PHE A 51 15.17 -39.76 -35.01
CA PHE A 51 14.38 -40.65 -34.14
C PHE A 51 12.85 -40.45 -34.22
N LEU A 52 12.37 -39.33 -34.79
CA LEU A 52 10.94 -38.97 -34.77
C LEU A 52 10.16 -39.35 -36.03
N ARG A 53 10.78 -40.02 -37.01
CA ARG A 53 10.17 -40.26 -38.34
C ARG A 53 9.25 -41.49 -38.44
N LYS A 54 8.99 -42.25 -37.37
CA LYS A 54 8.14 -43.46 -37.46
C LYS A 54 7.08 -43.54 -36.35
N GLY A 55 5.85 -43.16 -36.67
CA GLY A 55 4.63 -43.43 -35.88
C GLY A 55 3.36 -43.17 -36.72
N PRO A 56 2.29 -43.98 -36.60
CA PRO A 56 1.22 -44.09 -37.60
C PRO A 56 0.09 -43.04 -37.46
N GLN A 57 -0.59 -42.76 -38.57
CA GLN A 57 -1.74 -41.84 -38.71
C GLN A 57 -3.06 -42.46 -38.22
N MET A 58 -3.95 -41.67 -37.57
CA MET A 58 -5.42 -41.88 -37.41
C MET A 58 -6.07 -40.68 -36.65
N PRO A 59 -7.42 -40.49 -36.66
CA PRO A 59 -8.03 -39.27 -37.23
C PRO A 59 -8.68 -38.27 -36.26
N SER A 60 -9.03 -37.13 -36.85
CA SER A 60 -9.60 -35.86 -36.37
C SER A 60 -10.83 -35.93 -35.45
N THR A 61 -10.82 -35.16 -34.35
CA THR A 61 -11.97 -34.34 -33.89
C THR A 61 -11.52 -33.18 -32.99
N HIS A 62 -12.11 -32.00 -33.23
CA HIS A 62 -11.90 -30.73 -32.53
C HIS A 62 -12.23 -30.77 -31.03
N LYS A 63 -11.39 -30.14 -30.18
CA LYS A 63 -11.78 -29.13 -29.15
C LYS A 63 -10.57 -28.61 -28.34
N LEU A 64 -10.62 -27.29 -28.11
CA LEU A 64 -9.80 -26.37 -27.28
C LEU A 64 -8.82 -27.02 -26.27
N VAL A 65 -7.51 -26.73 -26.41
CA VAL A 65 -6.46 -27.23 -25.51
C VAL A 65 -5.57 -26.08 -25.00
N GLY A 66 -5.46 -25.95 -23.68
CA GLY A 66 -4.58 -25.00 -22.99
C GLY A 66 -3.20 -25.58 -22.67
N ARG A 67 -2.19 -24.69 -22.68
CA ARG A 67 -0.74 -25.00 -22.65
C ARG A 67 -0.18 -25.18 -21.23
N GLY A 68 0.52 -26.29 -20.97
CA GLY A 68 1.13 -26.64 -19.66
C GLY A 68 2.50 -26.00 -19.38
N PRO A 69 3.10 -26.21 -18.19
CA PRO A 69 4.34 -25.53 -17.75
C PRO A 69 5.60 -25.95 -18.52
N LEU A 70 5.72 -27.21 -18.96
CA LEU A 70 6.84 -27.64 -19.83
C LEU A 70 6.79 -26.98 -21.21
N SER A 71 5.58 -26.76 -21.75
CA SER A 71 5.43 -26.04 -23.02
C SER A 71 5.85 -24.58 -22.91
N LYS A 72 5.79 -23.96 -21.72
CA LYS A 72 6.30 -22.59 -21.51
C LYS A 72 7.82 -22.53 -21.57
N LEU A 73 8.51 -23.45 -20.87
CA LEU A 73 9.97 -23.54 -20.96
C LEU A 73 10.44 -23.90 -22.37
N VAL A 74 9.75 -24.83 -23.04
CA VAL A 74 10.09 -25.22 -24.40
C VAL A 74 9.78 -24.12 -25.43
N LEU A 75 8.71 -23.33 -25.25
CA LEU A 75 8.45 -22.14 -26.08
C LEU A 75 9.46 -21.01 -25.86
N GLU A 76 9.94 -20.86 -24.62
CA GLU A 76 10.91 -19.83 -24.24
C GLU A 76 12.31 -20.13 -24.78
N PHE A 77 12.68 -21.41 -24.93
CA PHE A 77 14.00 -21.84 -25.43
C PHE A 77 14.02 -22.40 -26.86
N MET A 78 12.88 -22.86 -27.41
CA MET A 78 12.79 -23.47 -28.75
C MET A 78 11.41 -23.23 -29.41
N PRO A 79 11.18 -22.06 -30.04
CA PRO A 79 9.88 -21.71 -30.64
C PRO A 79 9.45 -22.68 -31.77
N ASP A 80 10.39 -23.19 -32.56
CA ASP A 80 10.10 -24.07 -33.71
C ASP A 80 9.76 -25.52 -33.30
N ALA A 81 10.15 -25.95 -32.10
CA ALA A 81 9.82 -27.29 -31.58
C ALA A 81 8.39 -27.37 -31.02
N ALA A 82 7.77 -26.22 -30.74
CA ALA A 82 6.45 -26.14 -30.12
C ALA A 82 5.30 -26.59 -31.04
N GLU A 83 5.51 -26.55 -32.35
CA GLU A 83 4.48 -26.88 -33.35
C GLU A 83 4.26 -28.40 -33.49
N ASN A 84 5.22 -29.22 -33.05
CA ASN A 84 5.22 -30.68 -33.22
C ASN A 84 5.08 -31.49 -31.91
N LEU A 85 4.79 -30.85 -30.79
CA LEU A 85 4.62 -31.54 -29.51
C LEU A 85 3.27 -32.28 -29.45
N PRO A 86 3.25 -33.60 -29.14
CA PRO A 86 2.00 -34.33 -28.96
C PRO A 86 1.22 -33.76 -27.77
N LEU A 87 -0.02 -33.33 -28.03
CA LEU A 87 -0.93 -32.80 -27.03
C LEU A 87 -1.36 -33.91 -26.08
N VAL A 88 -0.84 -33.90 -24.84
CA VAL A 88 -1.22 -34.85 -23.80
C VAL A 88 -2.60 -34.46 -23.25
N PRO A 89 -3.60 -35.37 -23.23
CA PRO A 89 -4.92 -35.06 -22.68
C PRO A 89 -4.80 -34.78 -21.18
N LEU A 90 -5.22 -33.58 -20.76
CA LEU A 90 -5.29 -33.18 -19.35
C LEU A 90 -6.37 -34.02 -18.64
N ARG A 91 -5.93 -35.00 -17.84
CA ARG A 91 -6.83 -35.91 -17.11
C ARG A 91 -7.31 -35.29 -15.80
N GLY A 92 -8.63 -35.34 -15.57
CA GLY A 92 -9.33 -35.14 -14.30
C GLY A 92 -9.00 -33.84 -13.56
N TRP A 93 -8.06 -33.92 -12.60
CA TRP A 93 -7.67 -32.81 -11.73
C TRP A 93 -7.11 -31.60 -12.49
N SER A 94 -6.41 -31.84 -13.58
CA SER A 94 -5.82 -30.78 -14.41
C SER A 94 -6.87 -30.01 -15.21
N TRP A 95 -7.90 -30.70 -15.71
CA TRP A 95 -9.07 -30.08 -16.35
C TRP A 95 -9.90 -29.27 -15.35
N LEU A 96 -10.21 -29.86 -14.18
CA LEU A 96 -10.97 -29.18 -13.12
C LEU A 96 -10.26 -27.90 -12.66
N ARG A 97 -8.94 -27.95 -12.48
CA ARG A 97 -8.09 -26.80 -12.14
C ARG A 97 -8.10 -25.72 -13.21
N GLN A 98 -8.09 -26.10 -14.48
CA GLN A 98 -8.11 -25.14 -15.58
C GLN A 98 -9.47 -24.44 -15.71
N THR A 99 -10.56 -25.19 -15.66
CA THR A 99 -11.93 -24.64 -15.65
C THR A 99 -12.15 -23.73 -14.45
N ALA A 100 -11.71 -24.13 -13.25
CA ALA A 100 -11.78 -23.28 -12.06
C ALA A 100 -10.98 -21.98 -12.23
N ARG A 101 -9.82 -22.03 -12.88
CA ARG A 101 -8.99 -20.86 -13.15
C ARG A 101 -9.65 -19.91 -14.15
N GLU A 102 -10.28 -20.43 -15.18
CA GLU A 102 -11.03 -19.62 -16.16
C GLU A 102 -12.26 -18.97 -15.51
N LEU A 103 -12.96 -19.71 -14.64
CA LEU A 103 -14.11 -19.19 -13.89
C LEU A 103 -13.73 -18.10 -12.90
N VAL A 104 -12.73 -18.34 -12.04
CA VAL A 104 -12.27 -17.39 -11.00
C VAL A 104 -11.71 -16.10 -11.60
N LYS A 105 -11.08 -16.17 -12.78
CA LYS A 105 -10.56 -14.98 -13.50
C LYS A 105 -11.63 -14.21 -14.27
N SER A 106 -12.84 -14.73 -14.37
CA SER A 106 -13.90 -14.07 -15.13
C SER A 106 -14.38 -12.82 -14.39
N ARG A 107 -14.56 -11.70 -15.13
CA ARG A 107 -15.10 -10.45 -14.56
C ARG A 107 -16.48 -10.66 -13.93
N TRP A 108 -17.27 -11.57 -14.48
CA TRP A 108 -18.59 -11.92 -13.94
C TRP A 108 -18.50 -12.52 -12.54
N PHE A 109 -17.55 -13.41 -12.30
CA PHE A 109 -17.33 -14.00 -10.99
C PHE A 109 -16.94 -12.93 -9.96
N GLU A 110 -16.03 -12.01 -10.33
CA GLU A 110 -15.64 -10.89 -9.46
C GLU A 110 -16.81 -9.96 -9.14
N THR A 111 -17.61 -9.58 -10.14
CA THR A 111 -18.79 -8.71 -9.95
C THR A 111 -19.85 -9.38 -9.08
N LEU A 112 -20.14 -10.67 -9.32
CA LEU A 112 -21.10 -11.43 -8.53
C LEU A 112 -20.66 -11.55 -7.08
N ALA A 113 -19.38 -11.85 -6.85
CA ALA A 113 -18.83 -11.96 -5.50
C ALA A 113 -18.86 -10.60 -4.77
N GLY A 114 -18.65 -9.49 -5.49
CA GLY A 114 -18.85 -8.14 -4.96
C GLY A 114 -20.32 -7.84 -4.58
N LEU A 115 -21.28 -8.25 -5.42
CA LEU A 115 -22.71 -8.10 -5.14
C LEU A 115 -23.14 -8.89 -3.90
N ILE A 116 -22.62 -10.11 -3.74
CA ILE A 116 -22.90 -10.95 -2.56
C ILE A 116 -22.40 -10.28 -1.28
N ILE A 117 -21.21 -9.65 -1.30
CA ILE A 117 -20.70 -8.89 -0.17
C ILE A 117 -21.61 -7.71 0.16
N LEU A 118 -22.06 -6.97 -0.85
CA LEU A 118 -22.99 -5.85 -0.66
C LEU A 118 -24.29 -6.32 0.00
N LEU A 119 -24.86 -7.42 -0.50
CA LEU A 119 -26.07 -7.99 0.08
C LEU A 119 -25.83 -8.44 1.53
N ASN A 120 -24.69 -9.04 1.83
CA ASN A 120 -24.32 -9.42 3.19
C ASN A 120 -24.20 -8.20 4.12
N LEU A 121 -23.63 -7.08 3.67
CA LEU A 121 -23.59 -5.83 4.44
C LEU A 121 -24.98 -5.30 4.77
N ILE A 122 -25.89 -5.32 3.80
CA ILE A 122 -27.29 -4.90 4.00
C ILE A 122 -27.96 -5.80 5.04
N THR A 123 -27.77 -7.12 4.96
CA THR A 123 -28.34 -8.05 5.96
C THR A 123 -27.79 -7.83 7.36
N ILE A 124 -26.50 -7.45 7.50
CA ILE A 124 -25.91 -7.13 8.81
C ILE A 124 -26.52 -5.84 9.37
N GLY A 125 -26.73 -4.82 8.54
CA GLY A 125 -27.41 -3.58 8.95
C GLY A 125 -28.86 -3.84 9.38
N ALA A 126 -29.58 -4.69 8.65
CA ALA A 126 -30.94 -5.10 9.00
C ALA A 126 -30.97 -5.91 10.31
N GLU A 127 -30.03 -6.84 10.50
CA GLU A 127 -29.86 -7.60 11.76
C GLU A 127 -29.61 -6.64 12.93
N ALA A 128 -28.71 -5.67 12.77
CA ALA A 128 -28.41 -4.68 13.79
C ALA A 128 -29.65 -3.86 14.19
N GLN A 129 -30.40 -3.34 13.21
CA GLN A 129 -31.61 -2.54 13.49
C GLN A 129 -32.70 -3.37 14.17
N LEU A 130 -32.98 -4.58 13.67
CA LEU A 130 -34.03 -5.45 14.22
C LEU A 130 -33.64 -6.02 15.58
N SER A 131 -32.35 -6.17 15.87
CA SER A 131 -31.87 -6.65 17.18
C SER A 131 -32.07 -5.65 18.33
N LEU A 132 -32.31 -4.36 18.02
CA LEU A 132 -32.61 -3.33 19.01
C LEU A 132 -34.08 -3.35 19.45
N ASP A 133 -34.95 -3.83 18.57
CA ASP A 133 -36.39 -3.86 18.82
C ASP A 133 -36.73 -5.12 19.62
N ARG A 134 -36.93 -4.92 20.93
CA ARG A 134 -37.13 -6.00 21.91
C ARG A 134 -38.46 -6.76 21.72
N GLU A 135 -39.36 -6.18 20.92
CA GLU A 135 -40.67 -6.73 20.54
C GLU A 135 -40.71 -7.23 19.09
N ALA A 136 -39.59 -7.18 18.35
CA ALA A 136 -39.54 -7.62 16.97
C ALA A 136 -39.99 -9.08 16.84
N ASN A 137 -40.86 -9.34 15.86
CA ASN A 137 -41.27 -10.69 15.48
C ASN A 137 -40.01 -11.55 15.26
N ALA A 138 -40.02 -12.78 15.79
CA ALA A 138 -38.89 -13.70 15.66
C ALA A 138 -38.62 -14.11 14.20
N ASP A 139 -39.61 -13.98 13.32
CA ASP A 139 -39.57 -14.47 11.93
C ASP A 139 -38.53 -13.71 11.05
N PRO A 140 -38.49 -12.36 11.02
CA PRO A 140 -37.42 -11.63 10.33
C PRO A 140 -35.99 -11.98 10.79
N LEU A 141 -35.80 -12.16 12.11
CA LEU A 141 -34.48 -12.45 12.67
C LEU A 141 -34.01 -13.87 12.30
N TYR A 142 -34.95 -14.82 12.28
CA TYR A 142 -34.68 -16.19 11.82
C TYR A 142 -34.30 -16.23 10.33
N PHE A 143 -35.00 -15.48 9.48
CA PHE A 143 -34.67 -15.37 8.06
C PHE A 143 -33.26 -14.79 7.83
N LEU A 144 -32.88 -13.76 8.57
CA LEU A 144 -31.53 -13.18 8.51
C LEU A 144 -30.46 -14.18 8.95
N GLY A 145 -30.74 -15.02 9.95
CA GLY A 145 -29.86 -16.12 10.35
C GLY A 145 -29.66 -17.16 9.25
N ILE A 146 -30.70 -17.49 8.48
CA ILE A 146 -30.59 -18.38 7.31
C ILE A 146 -29.71 -17.73 6.23
N MET A 147 -29.91 -16.43 5.97
CA MET A 147 -29.10 -15.70 5.00
C MET A 147 -27.62 -15.68 5.39
N GLU A 148 -27.30 -15.52 6.68
CA GLU A 148 -25.93 -15.61 7.18
C GLU A 148 -25.27 -16.97 6.86
N GLN A 149 -25.99 -18.07 7.08
CA GLN A 149 -25.51 -19.41 6.75
C GLN A 149 -25.29 -19.56 5.24
N LEU A 150 -26.23 -19.07 4.43
CA LEU A 150 -26.13 -19.09 2.97
C LEU A 150 -24.88 -18.34 2.49
N PHE A 151 -24.62 -17.15 3.03
CA PHE A 151 -23.42 -16.38 2.71
C PHE A 151 -22.15 -17.13 3.10
N LEU A 152 -22.10 -17.75 4.28
CA LEU A 152 -20.94 -18.55 4.70
C LEU A 152 -20.65 -19.71 3.73
N ILE A 153 -21.70 -20.40 3.26
CA ILE A 153 -21.57 -21.47 2.27
C ILE A 153 -20.99 -20.91 0.96
N ILE A 154 -21.55 -19.81 0.46
CA ILE A 154 -21.07 -19.18 -0.78
C ILE A 154 -19.59 -18.78 -0.66
N TYR A 155 -19.18 -18.18 0.46
CA TYR A 155 -17.78 -17.79 0.67
C TYR A 155 -16.85 -19.00 0.83
N SER A 156 -17.31 -20.06 1.47
CA SER A 156 -16.55 -21.31 1.57
C SER A 156 -16.31 -21.92 0.19
N LEU A 157 -17.33 -21.93 -0.67
CA LEU A 157 -17.21 -22.38 -2.06
C LEU A 157 -16.25 -21.49 -2.86
N GLU A 158 -16.32 -20.16 -2.69
CA GLU A 158 -15.39 -19.23 -3.32
C GLU A 158 -13.94 -19.51 -2.94
N VAL A 159 -13.65 -19.69 -1.64
CA VAL A 159 -12.30 -20.02 -1.15
C VAL A 159 -11.81 -21.35 -1.73
N ILE A 160 -12.65 -22.38 -1.74
CA ILE A 160 -12.32 -23.69 -2.32
C ILE A 160 -11.98 -23.55 -3.81
N LEU A 161 -12.80 -22.83 -4.58
CA LEU A 161 -12.56 -22.61 -6.02
C LEU A 161 -11.23 -21.87 -6.26
N ARG A 162 -10.91 -20.87 -5.44
CA ARG A 162 -9.63 -20.14 -5.54
C ARG A 162 -8.43 -21.04 -5.23
N VAL A 163 -8.50 -21.87 -4.19
CA VAL A 163 -7.45 -22.84 -3.86
C VAL A 163 -7.28 -23.85 -5.00
N MET A 164 -8.36 -24.35 -5.58
CA MET A 164 -8.31 -25.27 -6.71
C MET A 164 -7.65 -24.64 -7.94
N ALA A 165 -7.95 -23.38 -8.24
CA ALA A 165 -7.40 -22.66 -9.38
C ALA A 165 -5.89 -22.35 -9.24
N GLY A 166 -5.46 -21.85 -8.08
CA GLY A 166 -4.10 -21.35 -7.84
C GLY A 166 -3.15 -22.32 -7.13
N GLY A 167 -3.66 -23.35 -6.45
CA GLY A 167 -2.85 -24.27 -5.64
C GLY A 167 -2.15 -23.56 -4.48
N TRP A 168 -0.92 -23.98 -4.14
CA TRP A 168 -0.16 -23.43 -3.00
C TRP A 168 0.23 -21.95 -3.15
N SER A 169 0.30 -21.43 -4.38
CA SER A 169 0.67 -20.03 -4.63
C SER A 169 -0.31 -19.01 -4.04
N VAL A 170 -1.57 -19.42 -3.78
CA VAL A 170 -2.62 -18.52 -3.28
C VAL A 170 -2.36 -18.13 -1.81
N PHE A 171 -1.67 -18.96 -1.04
CA PHE A 171 -1.34 -18.65 0.37
C PHE A 171 -0.33 -17.49 0.53
N CYS A 172 0.34 -17.09 -0.56
CA CYS A 172 1.19 -15.89 -0.56
C CYS A 172 0.40 -14.58 -0.75
N ASP A 173 -0.88 -14.66 -1.15
CA ASP A 173 -1.73 -13.48 -1.29
C ASP A 173 -2.39 -13.14 0.05
N LEU A 174 -2.05 -11.98 0.60
CA LEU A 174 -2.56 -11.51 1.89
C LEU A 174 -4.09 -11.39 1.90
N TRP A 175 -4.69 -10.99 0.77
CA TRP A 175 -6.14 -10.86 0.67
C TRP A 175 -6.84 -12.20 0.72
N PHE A 176 -6.23 -13.23 0.12
CA PHE A 176 -6.73 -14.59 0.22
C PHE A 176 -6.58 -15.14 1.64
N LEU A 177 -5.45 -14.89 2.30
CA LEU A 177 -5.23 -15.33 3.69
C LEU A 177 -6.28 -14.71 4.63
N MET A 178 -6.62 -13.43 4.43
CA MET A 178 -7.70 -12.75 5.14
C MET A 178 -9.06 -13.41 4.86
N ASP A 179 -9.43 -13.64 3.59
CA ASP A 179 -10.69 -14.31 3.22
C ASP A 179 -10.77 -15.71 3.85
N LEU A 180 -9.67 -16.48 3.85
CA LEU A 180 -9.59 -17.79 4.49
C LEU A 180 -9.79 -17.72 6.01
N ALA A 181 -9.15 -16.75 6.68
CA ALA A 181 -9.33 -16.53 8.11
C ALA A 181 -10.77 -16.12 8.47
N LEU A 182 -11.39 -15.27 7.66
CA LEU A 182 -12.78 -14.84 7.89
C LEU A 182 -13.80 -15.96 7.66
N VAL A 183 -13.53 -16.88 6.72
CA VAL A 183 -14.36 -18.07 6.53
C VAL A 183 -14.15 -19.07 7.65
N SER A 184 -12.91 -19.30 8.09
CA SER A 184 -12.62 -20.23 9.19
C SER A 184 -13.22 -19.76 10.52
N ILE A 185 -13.12 -18.48 10.84
CA ILE A 185 -13.78 -17.86 12.01
C ILE A 185 -15.30 -18.01 11.90
N GLY A 186 -15.88 -17.80 10.71
CA GLY A 186 -17.31 -17.96 10.48
C GLY A 186 -17.80 -19.40 10.70
N ILE A 187 -17.05 -20.39 10.20
CA ILE A 187 -17.34 -21.82 10.41
C ILE A 187 -17.21 -22.18 11.89
N LEU A 188 -16.15 -21.71 12.56
CA LEU A 188 -15.95 -21.93 13.98
C LEU A 188 -17.13 -21.38 14.79
N ALA A 189 -17.54 -20.15 14.48
CA ALA A 189 -18.60 -19.44 15.19
C ALA A 189 -20.00 -20.02 14.96
N LEU A 190 -20.34 -20.39 13.73
CA LEU A 190 -21.71 -20.79 13.35
C LEU A 190 -21.94 -22.30 13.34
N VAL A 191 -20.89 -23.11 13.22
CA VAL A 191 -21.00 -24.57 13.10
C VAL A 191 -20.32 -25.26 14.27
N VAL A 192 -19.07 -24.93 14.56
CA VAL A 192 -18.28 -25.67 15.57
C VAL A 192 -18.74 -25.36 16.99
N PHE A 193 -18.84 -24.09 17.39
CA PHE A 193 -19.26 -23.75 18.76
C PHE A 193 -20.67 -24.25 19.10
N PRO A 194 -21.71 -24.03 18.26
CA PRO A 194 -23.03 -24.59 18.54
C PRO A 194 -23.02 -26.12 18.53
N GLY A 195 -22.28 -26.76 17.61
CA GLY A 195 -22.16 -28.21 17.54
C GLY A 195 -21.51 -28.83 18.78
N MET A 196 -20.45 -28.22 19.30
CA MET A 196 -19.79 -28.69 20.53
C MET A 196 -20.70 -28.60 21.75
N TYR A 197 -21.48 -27.54 21.86
CA TYR A 197 -22.50 -27.40 22.91
C TYR A 197 -23.55 -28.53 22.83
N THR A 198 -24.02 -28.87 21.62
CA THR A 198 -25.00 -29.97 21.44
C THR A 198 -24.47 -31.37 21.77
N ILE A 199 -23.14 -31.57 21.69
CA ILE A 199 -22.49 -32.85 21.98
C ILE A 199 -22.08 -32.95 23.48
N GLY A 200 -22.40 -31.94 24.29
CA GLY A 200 -22.15 -31.94 25.74
C GLY A 200 -20.71 -31.63 26.13
N PHE A 201 -19.95 -30.97 25.24
CA PHE A 201 -18.61 -30.47 25.57
C PHE A 201 -18.73 -29.11 26.25
N ASP A 202 -18.63 -29.08 27.59
CA ASP A 202 -18.61 -27.85 28.37
C ASP A 202 -17.28 -27.12 28.14
N ILE A 203 -17.31 -26.10 27.28
CA ILE A 203 -16.21 -25.16 27.12
C ILE A 203 -16.23 -24.23 28.35
N PRO A 204 -15.16 -24.13 29.16
CA PRO A 204 -15.12 -23.32 30.38
C PRO A 204 -14.89 -21.83 30.08
N LEU A 205 -15.61 -21.30 29.10
CA LEU A 205 -15.64 -19.87 28.81
C LEU A 205 -16.94 -19.33 29.42
N GLU A 206 -16.81 -18.57 30.51
CA GLU A 206 -17.94 -17.90 31.17
C GLU A 206 -18.85 -17.26 30.11
N GLY A 207 -20.14 -17.62 30.11
CA GLY A 207 -21.04 -17.40 28.97
C GLY A 207 -21.19 -15.95 28.48
N PHE A 208 -20.79 -14.96 29.29
CA PHE A 208 -20.79 -13.55 28.92
C PHE A 208 -19.62 -13.17 27.99
N GLU A 209 -18.42 -13.68 28.26
CA GLU A 209 -17.21 -13.48 27.43
C GLU A 209 -17.41 -14.16 26.07
N THR A 210 -17.92 -15.40 26.06
CA THR A 210 -18.20 -16.16 24.84
C THR A 210 -19.20 -15.44 23.94
N PHE A 211 -20.25 -14.85 24.52
CA PHE A 211 -21.28 -14.17 23.74
C PHE A 211 -20.80 -12.84 23.16
N LEU A 212 -20.02 -12.05 23.91
CA LEU A 212 -19.41 -10.82 23.41
C LEU A 212 -18.36 -11.10 22.33
N VAL A 213 -17.51 -12.12 22.52
CA VAL A 213 -16.50 -12.53 21.55
C VAL A 213 -17.16 -13.07 20.29
N VAL A 214 -18.17 -13.95 20.37
CA VAL A 214 -18.89 -14.47 19.20
C VAL A 214 -19.60 -13.34 18.45
N ARG A 215 -20.19 -12.36 19.15
CA ARG A 215 -20.76 -11.15 18.53
C ARG A 215 -19.71 -10.28 17.84
N GLY A 216 -18.56 -10.08 18.47
CA GLY A 216 -17.44 -9.34 17.87
C GLY A 216 -16.85 -10.04 16.64
N LEU A 217 -16.69 -11.37 16.69
CA LEU A 217 -16.23 -12.18 15.56
C LEU A 217 -17.18 -12.11 14.37
N ARG A 218 -18.49 -11.98 14.60
CA ARG A 218 -19.46 -11.70 13.54
C ARG A 218 -19.20 -10.36 12.87
N LEU A 219 -18.77 -9.32 13.60
CA LEU A 219 -18.43 -8.02 12.98
C LEU A 219 -17.20 -8.11 12.08
N LEU A 220 -16.29 -9.08 12.30
CA LEU A 220 -15.15 -9.28 11.42
C LEU A 220 -15.56 -9.59 9.97
N ARG A 221 -16.78 -10.09 9.73
CA ARG A 221 -17.28 -10.30 8.36
C ARG A 221 -17.44 -8.99 7.58
N LEU A 222 -17.53 -7.84 8.25
CA LEU A 222 -17.48 -6.51 7.61
C LEU A 222 -16.16 -6.27 6.88
N PHE A 223 -15.05 -6.88 7.35
CA PHE A 223 -13.77 -6.81 6.65
C PHE A 223 -13.79 -7.49 5.28
N ARG A 224 -14.80 -8.33 4.96
CA ARG A 224 -14.97 -8.85 3.59
C ARG A 224 -15.21 -7.72 2.58
N ALA A 225 -15.87 -6.64 2.99
CA ALA A 225 -16.01 -5.44 2.17
C ALA A 225 -14.66 -4.78 1.88
N MET A 226 -13.67 -4.96 2.76
CA MET A 226 -12.35 -4.39 2.57
C MET A 226 -11.62 -4.97 1.35
N ARG A 227 -11.94 -6.19 0.93
CA ARG A 227 -11.32 -6.76 -0.28
C ARG A 227 -11.72 -6.01 -1.55
N THR A 228 -12.88 -5.34 -1.54
CA THR A 228 -13.29 -4.44 -2.63
C THR A 228 -12.35 -3.23 -2.72
N PHE A 229 -11.67 -2.84 -1.63
CA PHE A 229 -10.62 -1.80 -1.63
C PHE A 229 -9.43 -2.11 -2.55
N ARG A 230 -9.24 -3.38 -2.99
CA ARG A 230 -8.26 -3.75 -4.02
C ARG A 230 -8.44 -2.97 -5.33
N TYR A 231 -9.66 -2.54 -5.62
CA TYR A 231 -10.00 -1.81 -6.86
C TYR A 231 -9.93 -0.29 -6.70
N PHE A 232 -9.84 0.23 -5.48
CA PHE A 232 -9.84 1.66 -5.22
C PHE A 232 -8.41 2.25 -5.31
N LYS A 233 -7.73 2.04 -6.45
CA LYS A 233 -6.47 2.75 -6.73
C LYS A 233 -6.61 4.27 -6.59
N ILE A 234 -7.81 4.79 -6.86
CA ILE A 234 -8.14 6.20 -6.68
C ILE A 234 -8.15 6.57 -5.19
N MET A 235 -8.85 5.82 -4.32
CA MET A 235 -8.86 6.13 -2.88
C MET A 235 -7.50 5.97 -2.23
N TRP A 236 -6.72 4.97 -2.65
CA TRP A 236 -5.33 4.82 -2.19
C TRP A 236 -4.47 6.03 -2.55
N ARG A 237 -4.72 6.71 -3.68
CA ARG A 237 -4.05 7.96 -4.03
C ARG A 237 -4.45 9.09 -3.08
N LEU A 238 -5.73 9.20 -2.71
CA LEU A 238 -6.20 10.18 -1.73
C LEU A 238 -5.62 9.91 -0.33
N VAL A 239 -5.59 8.64 0.10
CA VAL A 239 -4.99 8.23 1.37
C VAL A 239 -3.49 8.49 1.35
N TYR A 240 -2.79 8.17 0.27
CA TYR A 240 -1.36 8.45 0.13
C TYR A 240 -1.07 9.95 0.19
N ALA A 241 -1.87 10.79 -0.49
CA ALA A 241 -1.76 12.25 -0.40
C ALA A 241 -2.04 12.78 1.02
N LEU A 242 -2.97 12.17 1.76
CA LEU A 242 -3.19 12.54 3.17
C LEU A 242 -2.04 12.08 4.07
N LEU A 243 -1.45 10.92 3.78
CA LEU A 243 -0.32 10.39 4.54
C LEU A 243 0.98 11.12 4.21
N SER A 244 1.14 11.70 3.01
CA SER A 244 2.34 12.46 2.64
C SER A 244 2.45 13.74 3.48
N CYS A 245 1.34 14.46 3.71
CA CYS A 245 1.29 15.56 4.68
C CYS A 245 1.12 15.10 6.14
N GLY A 246 1.10 13.78 6.37
CA GLY A 246 0.83 13.17 7.68
C GLY A 246 1.86 13.54 8.74
N GLN A 247 3.13 13.72 8.37
CA GLN A 247 4.18 14.10 9.33
C GLN A 247 3.92 15.49 9.95
N THR A 248 3.53 16.47 9.13
CA THR A 248 3.23 17.82 9.61
C THR A 248 1.92 17.87 10.39
N ILE A 249 0.89 17.17 9.91
CA ILE A 249 -0.39 17.05 10.63
C ILE A 249 -0.16 16.40 12.00
N LEU A 250 0.60 15.30 12.07
CA LEU A 250 0.90 14.60 13.32
C LEU A 250 1.71 15.49 14.26
N SER A 251 2.74 16.16 13.76
CA SER A 251 3.58 17.05 14.58
C SER A 251 2.77 18.22 15.16
N THR A 252 1.90 18.83 14.36
CA THR A 252 1.04 19.93 14.82
C THR A 252 -0.08 19.44 15.74
N THR A 253 -0.67 18.29 15.45
CA THR A 253 -1.67 17.66 16.32
C THR A 253 -1.08 17.34 17.69
N LEU A 254 0.15 16.80 17.74
CA LEU A 254 0.85 16.53 18.99
C LEU A 254 1.09 17.81 19.80
N LEU A 255 1.51 18.90 19.15
CA LEU A 255 1.69 20.20 19.80
C LEU A 255 0.37 20.71 20.39
N ILE A 256 -0.74 20.59 19.65
CA ILE A 256 -2.07 20.94 20.15
C ILE A 256 -2.41 20.07 21.36
N VAL A 257 -2.24 18.74 21.30
CA VAL A 257 -2.54 17.84 22.43
C VAL A 257 -1.74 18.20 23.68
N VAL A 258 -0.44 18.50 23.54
CA VAL A 258 0.39 18.95 24.66
C VAL A 258 -0.11 20.29 25.23
N PHE A 259 -0.50 21.23 24.38
CA PHE A 259 -1.09 22.49 24.81
C PHE A 259 -2.42 22.29 25.56
N LEU A 260 -3.32 21.45 25.06
CA LEU A 260 -4.59 21.13 25.72
C LEU A 260 -4.35 20.43 27.06
N PHE A 261 -3.35 19.57 27.16
CA PHE A 261 -2.96 18.92 28.42
C PHE A 261 -2.53 19.96 29.46
N ILE A 262 -1.71 20.94 29.08
CA ILE A 262 -1.31 22.05 29.97
C ILE A 262 -2.55 22.84 30.41
N CYS A 263 -3.45 23.18 29.47
CA CYS A 263 -4.70 23.88 29.79
C CYS A 263 -5.58 23.08 30.76
N ALA A 264 -5.67 21.76 30.58
CA ALA A 264 -6.40 20.85 31.46
C ALA A 264 -5.85 20.86 32.89
N CYS A 265 -4.52 20.77 33.04
CA CYS A 265 -3.87 20.87 34.34
C CYS A 265 -4.15 22.21 35.03
N VAL A 266 -4.04 23.32 34.29
CA VAL A 266 -4.33 24.66 34.82
C VAL A 266 -5.80 24.76 35.22
N ALA A 267 -6.73 24.34 34.37
CA ALA A 267 -8.17 24.40 34.64
C ALA A 267 -8.57 23.60 35.90
N ILE A 268 -7.95 22.45 36.15
CA ILE A 268 -8.19 21.71 37.39
C ILE A 268 -7.79 22.55 38.60
N GLU A 269 -6.66 23.26 38.53
CA GLU A 269 -6.18 24.10 39.63
C GLU A 269 -7.06 25.33 39.85
N ILE A 270 -7.47 26.01 38.77
CA ILE A 270 -8.16 27.31 38.86
C ILE A 270 -9.69 27.23 38.85
N ILE A 271 -10.27 26.14 38.34
CA ILE A 271 -11.72 25.95 38.21
C ILE A 271 -12.17 24.79 39.11
N ALA A 272 -11.60 23.59 38.95
CA ALA A 272 -12.12 22.42 39.64
C ALA A 272 -11.92 22.43 41.16
N LYS A 273 -10.88 23.10 41.64
CA LYS A 273 -10.58 23.27 43.08
C LYS A 273 -11.14 24.56 43.67
N ASP A 274 -11.81 25.41 42.88
CA ASP A 274 -12.28 26.70 43.34
C ASP A 274 -13.56 26.56 44.19
N GLU A 275 -13.46 26.88 45.49
CA GLU A 275 -14.57 26.78 46.43
C GLU A 275 -15.76 27.70 46.09
N THR A 276 -15.51 28.84 45.46
CA THR A 276 -16.57 29.81 45.09
C THR A 276 -17.42 29.30 43.93
N LEU A 277 -16.79 28.61 42.98
CA LEU A 277 -17.47 28.00 41.85
C LEU A 277 -18.23 26.74 42.26
N LEU A 278 -17.67 25.97 43.21
CA LEU A 278 -18.33 24.79 43.78
C LEU A 278 -19.53 25.13 44.67
N ALA A 279 -19.58 26.34 45.24
CA ALA A 279 -20.71 26.80 46.05
C ALA A 279 -21.99 27.06 45.23
N ASN A 280 -21.86 27.30 43.91
CA ASN A 280 -23.00 27.51 43.01
C ASN A 280 -23.40 26.18 42.35
N GLU A 281 -24.62 25.71 42.59
CA GLU A 281 -25.14 24.42 42.09
C GLU A 281 -25.01 24.27 40.56
N THR A 282 -25.27 25.35 39.82
CA THR A 282 -25.16 25.35 38.35
C THR A 282 -23.71 25.15 37.87
N THR A 283 -22.76 25.75 38.57
CA THR A 283 -21.34 25.73 38.19
C THR A 283 -20.65 24.47 38.69
N ALA A 284 -21.01 24.00 39.89
CA ALA A 284 -20.54 22.74 40.45
C ALA A 284 -20.85 21.55 39.53
N LYS A 285 -22.06 21.49 38.97
CA LYS A 285 -22.43 20.44 38.00
C LYS A 285 -21.57 20.48 36.74
N ILE A 286 -21.30 21.68 36.20
CA ILE A 286 -20.43 21.85 35.02
C ILE A 286 -19.01 21.35 35.35
N ILE A 287 -18.50 21.64 36.54
CA ILE A 287 -17.18 21.20 36.99
C ILE A 287 -17.12 19.66 37.11
N GLU A 288 -18.15 19.05 37.68
CA GLU A 288 -18.23 17.59 37.85
C GLU A 288 -18.26 16.85 36.49
N ASP A 289 -19.03 17.38 35.54
CA ASP A 289 -19.20 16.78 34.22
C ASP A 289 -17.95 16.98 33.34
N ASN A 290 -17.28 18.12 33.43
CA ASN A 290 -16.25 18.54 32.46
C ASN A 290 -14.82 18.59 33.02
N PHE A 291 -14.64 18.96 34.29
CA PHE A 291 -13.32 19.23 34.87
C PHE A 291 -12.93 18.26 36.01
N PHE A 292 -13.79 17.29 36.34
CA PHE A 292 -13.50 16.28 37.35
C PHE A 292 -12.48 15.23 36.85
N GLY A 293 -11.21 15.56 37.03
CA GLY A 293 -10.08 14.72 36.64
C GLY A 293 -9.47 15.10 35.29
N LEU A 294 -8.20 14.72 35.13
CA LEU A 294 -7.36 15.17 34.02
C LEU A 294 -7.88 14.74 32.63
N PHE A 295 -8.38 13.51 32.52
CA PHE A 295 -8.91 13.00 31.25
C PHE A 295 -10.17 13.73 30.83
N LYS A 296 -11.12 13.97 31.76
CA LYS A 296 -12.34 14.75 31.47
C LYS A 296 -11.99 16.18 31.05
N ALA A 297 -11.12 16.85 31.81
CA ALA A 297 -10.67 18.20 31.48
C ALA A 297 -10.00 18.26 30.09
N ALA A 298 -9.16 17.28 29.75
CA ALA A 298 -8.54 17.18 28.42
C ALA A 298 -9.58 16.96 27.31
N MET A 299 -10.60 16.10 27.54
CA MET A 299 -11.71 15.89 26.60
C MET A 299 -12.55 17.16 26.43
N THR A 300 -12.79 17.92 27.50
CA THR A 300 -13.45 19.22 27.42
C THR A 300 -12.62 20.20 26.59
N PHE A 301 -11.31 20.28 26.78
CA PHE A 301 -10.49 21.14 25.91
C PHE A 301 -10.42 20.65 24.46
N LEU A 302 -10.54 19.35 24.20
CA LEU A 302 -10.73 18.83 22.85
C LEU A 302 -12.07 19.30 22.25
N GLN A 303 -13.13 19.36 23.04
CA GLN A 303 -14.41 19.96 22.64
C GLN A 303 -14.29 21.46 22.33
N PHE A 304 -13.39 22.18 23.02
CA PHE A 304 -13.03 23.57 22.67
C PHE A 304 -12.32 23.65 21.32
N VAL A 305 -11.50 22.66 20.95
CA VAL A 305 -10.90 22.57 19.61
C VAL A 305 -11.98 22.44 18.53
N THR A 306 -13.01 21.63 18.76
CA THR A 306 -14.11 21.47 17.79
C THR A 306 -15.15 22.60 17.85
N LEU A 307 -15.02 23.54 18.78
CA LEU A 307 -16.02 24.58 19.09
C LEU A 307 -17.43 24.02 19.36
N ASP A 308 -17.52 22.78 19.86
CA ASP A 308 -18.78 22.06 20.00
C ASP A 308 -19.45 22.38 21.35
N SER A 309 -20.59 23.07 21.35
CA SER A 309 -21.38 23.39 22.56
C SER A 309 -20.60 24.04 23.72
N ILE A 310 -19.48 24.69 23.42
CA ILE A 310 -18.56 25.24 24.44
C ILE A 310 -19.12 26.41 25.25
N ALA A 311 -20.10 27.14 24.69
CA ALA A 311 -20.74 28.26 25.37
C ALA A 311 -21.46 27.83 26.65
N ALA A 312 -22.00 26.61 26.69
CA ALA A 312 -22.63 26.06 27.89
C ALA A 312 -21.63 25.83 29.04
N ILE A 313 -20.33 25.76 28.72
CA ILE A 313 -19.26 25.49 29.69
C ILE A 313 -18.66 26.81 30.18
N TYR A 314 -18.08 27.61 29.28
CA TYR A 314 -17.32 28.80 29.72
C TYR A 314 -18.22 29.96 30.15
N PHE A 315 -19.42 30.13 29.57
CA PHE A 315 -20.25 31.30 29.84
C PHE A 315 -20.78 31.34 31.28
N PRO A 316 -21.36 30.25 31.83
CA PRO A 316 -21.77 30.23 33.24
C PRO A 316 -20.59 30.38 34.22
N LEU A 317 -19.43 29.81 33.88
CA LEU A 317 -18.20 29.93 34.67
C LEU A 317 -17.72 31.39 34.74
N ILE A 318 -17.68 32.10 33.61
CA ILE A 318 -17.26 33.51 33.54
C ILE A 318 -18.27 34.43 34.25
N MET A 319 -19.57 34.14 34.12
CA MET A 319 -20.60 34.93 34.82
C MET A 319 -20.51 34.78 36.34
N SER A 320 -20.12 33.61 36.84
CA SER A 320 -19.85 33.41 38.27
C SER A 320 -18.52 34.05 38.71
N LYS A 321 -17.45 33.90 37.91
CA LYS A 321 -16.12 34.46 38.20
C LYS A 321 -15.52 35.12 36.94
N PRO A 322 -15.63 36.45 36.80
CA PRO A 322 -15.20 37.17 35.58
C PRO A 322 -13.72 37.01 35.23
N GLU A 323 -12.87 36.72 36.21
CA GLU A 323 -11.43 36.48 36.01
C GLU A 323 -11.15 35.30 35.06
N LEU A 324 -12.05 34.31 34.99
CA LEU A 324 -11.93 33.18 34.08
C LEU A 324 -11.99 33.58 32.59
N PHE A 325 -12.47 34.79 32.28
CA PHE A 325 -12.40 35.33 30.92
C PHE A 325 -10.95 35.43 30.44
N ALA A 326 -10.02 35.84 31.31
CA ALA A 326 -8.59 35.94 30.97
C ALA A 326 -7.96 34.57 30.69
N PHE A 327 -8.56 33.49 31.18
CA PHE A 327 -8.13 32.13 30.91
C PHE A 327 -8.75 31.56 29.62
N PHE A 328 -10.07 31.67 29.44
CA PHE A 328 -10.76 31.09 28.29
C PHE A 328 -10.56 31.89 26.99
N ALA A 329 -10.51 33.22 27.03
CA ALA A 329 -10.43 34.03 25.81
C ALA A 329 -9.15 33.79 25.00
N PRO A 330 -7.93 33.72 25.60
CA PRO A 330 -6.73 33.37 24.85
C PRO A 330 -6.77 31.96 24.27
N ILE A 331 -7.34 30.98 25.00
CA ILE A 331 -7.49 29.61 24.52
C ILE A 331 -8.39 29.57 23.29
N LEU A 332 -9.55 30.24 23.34
CA LEU A 332 -10.48 30.31 22.21
C LEU A 332 -9.85 30.99 20.99
N MET A 333 -9.12 32.08 21.19
CA MET A 333 -8.42 32.78 20.12
C MET A 333 -7.29 31.91 19.53
N PHE A 334 -6.46 31.31 20.37
CA PHE A 334 -5.36 30.46 19.95
C PHE A 334 -5.84 29.21 19.22
N ILE A 335 -6.89 28.55 19.72
CA ILE A 335 -7.48 27.38 19.07
C ILE A 335 -8.08 27.77 17.71
N SER A 336 -8.85 28.86 17.65
CA SER A 336 -9.48 29.30 16.39
C SER A 336 -8.45 29.67 15.32
N ILE A 337 -7.43 30.43 15.69
CA ILE A 337 -6.34 30.82 14.79
C ILE A 337 -5.44 29.62 14.46
N GLY A 338 -5.11 28.81 15.45
CA GLY A 338 -4.23 27.64 15.33
C GLY A 338 -4.80 26.58 14.41
N LEU A 339 -6.09 26.29 14.51
CA LEU A 339 -6.77 25.35 13.60
C LEU A 339 -6.84 25.87 12.17
N MET A 340 -7.18 27.14 11.98
CA MET A 340 -7.22 27.74 10.64
C MET A 340 -5.83 27.76 9.99
N ASN A 341 -4.79 28.05 10.77
CA ASN A 341 -3.41 28.02 10.30
C ASN A 341 -2.90 26.60 10.06
N LEU A 342 -3.34 25.59 10.82
CA LEU A 342 -3.02 24.18 10.56
C LEU A 342 -3.61 23.70 9.24
N VAL A 343 -4.89 24.00 8.98
CA VAL A 343 -5.54 23.63 7.71
C VAL A 343 -4.83 24.32 6.54
N THR A 344 -4.49 25.60 6.70
CA THR A 344 -3.80 26.37 5.67
C THR A 344 -2.39 25.84 5.44
N ALA A 345 -1.63 25.54 6.51
CA ALA A 345 -0.30 24.94 6.41
C ALA A 345 -0.35 23.58 5.69
N ALA A 346 -1.32 22.72 6.02
CA ALA A 346 -1.49 21.43 5.36
C ALA A 346 -1.86 21.56 3.87
N LEU A 347 -2.70 22.54 3.50
CA LEU A 347 -3.03 22.82 2.10
C LEU A 347 -1.83 23.38 1.33
N VAL A 348 -1.07 24.29 1.95
CA VAL A 348 0.14 24.86 1.36
C VAL A 348 1.21 23.79 1.19
N GLU A 349 1.43 22.95 2.19
CA GLU A 349 2.43 21.89 2.11
C GLU A 349 2.08 20.85 1.05
N ASN A 350 0.81 20.48 0.92
CA ASN A 350 0.34 19.64 -0.19
C ASN A 350 0.56 20.30 -1.56
N ALA A 351 0.28 21.60 -1.68
CA ALA A 351 0.50 22.33 -2.93
C ALA A 351 2.00 22.46 -3.27
N MET A 352 2.83 22.71 -2.26
CA MET A 352 4.28 22.81 -2.40
C MET A 352 4.89 21.46 -2.77
N GLU A 353 4.48 20.38 -2.11
CA GLU A 353 4.93 19.02 -2.40
C GLU A 353 4.55 18.62 -3.84
N GLN A 354 3.35 18.98 -4.31
CA GLN A 354 2.96 18.78 -5.71
C GLN A 354 3.87 19.54 -6.68
N THR A 355 4.18 20.82 -6.42
CA THR A 355 5.08 21.59 -7.28
C THR A 355 6.52 21.09 -7.25
N ALA A 356 7.01 20.61 -6.09
CA ALA A 356 8.34 20.05 -5.95
C ALA A 356 8.45 18.73 -6.74
N ASN A 357 7.45 17.86 -6.63
CA ASN A 357 7.39 16.62 -7.39
C ASN A 357 7.32 16.88 -8.90
N GLN A 358 6.52 17.86 -9.35
CA GLN A 358 6.45 18.25 -10.75
C GLN A 358 7.81 18.76 -11.26
N ALA A 359 8.48 19.63 -10.50
CA ALA A 359 9.79 20.16 -10.89
C ALA A 359 10.88 19.07 -10.97
N ASP A 360 10.80 18.04 -10.12
CA ASP A 360 11.72 16.90 -10.17
C ASP A 360 11.38 15.93 -11.31
N GLU A 361 10.10 15.78 -11.66
CA GLU A 361 9.67 15.03 -12.85
C GLU A 361 10.14 15.72 -14.13
N ASP A 362 9.92 17.04 -14.26
CA ASP A 362 10.34 17.83 -15.42
C ASP A 362 11.88 17.78 -15.62
N LYS A 363 12.66 17.81 -14.53
CA LYS A 363 14.12 17.63 -14.59
C LYS A 363 14.51 16.24 -15.09
N LYS A 364 13.83 15.19 -14.61
CA LYS A 364 14.09 13.81 -15.07
C LYS A 364 13.73 13.63 -16.54
N GLU A 365 12.64 14.26 -16.97
CA GLU A 365 12.22 14.26 -18.36
C GLU A 365 13.24 14.97 -19.24
N LEU A 366 13.69 16.17 -18.87
CA LEU A 366 14.74 16.89 -19.59
C LEU A 366 16.05 16.09 -19.67
N GLN A 367 16.46 15.43 -18.57
CA GLN A 367 17.63 14.55 -18.58
C GLN A 367 17.46 13.35 -19.52
N GLN A 368 16.25 12.78 -19.61
CA GLN A 368 15.96 11.71 -20.55
C GLN A 368 15.95 12.20 -22.00
N GLN A 369 15.38 13.38 -22.27
CA GLN A 369 15.44 14.01 -23.59
C GLN A 369 16.88 14.28 -24.00
N LEU A 370 17.70 14.86 -23.12
CA LEU A 370 19.12 15.10 -23.38
C LEU A 370 19.85 13.78 -23.68
N LYS A 371 19.63 12.73 -22.87
CA LYS A 371 20.22 11.40 -23.10
C LYS A 371 19.82 10.78 -24.45
N ARG A 372 18.59 11.01 -24.90
CA ARG A 372 18.12 10.56 -26.22
C ARG A 372 18.71 11.39 -27.36
N ALA A 373 19.00 12.67 -27.12
CA ALA A 373 19.60 13.57 -28.10
C ALA A 373 21.13 13.45 -28.18
N ILE A 374 21.82 12.95 -27.15
CA ILE A 374 23.29 12.78 -27.12
C ILE A 374 23.84 12.07 -28.37
N PRO A 375 23.29 10.93 -28.84
CA PRO A 375 23.81 10.25 -30.03
C PRO A 375 23.74 11.13 -31.29
N ALA A 376 22.63 11.84 -31.49
CA ALA A 376 22.49 12.76 -32.62
C ALA A 376 23.40 13.98 -32.49
N LEU A 377 23.63 14.46 -31.26
CA LEU A 377 24.56 15.57 -31.00
C LEU A 377 26.03 15.16 -31.27
N ILE A 378 26.40 13.92 -30.93
CA ILE A 378 27.72 13.34 -31.21
C ILE A 378 27.92 13.18 -32.72
N GLU A 379 26.89 12.74 -33.44
CA GLU A 379 26.91 12.61 -34.90
C GLU A 379 27.15 13.98 -35.57
N VAL A 380 26.38 15.00 -35.17
CA VAL A 380 26.59 16.39 -35.63
C VAL A 380 27.97 16.91 -35.25
N PHE A 381 28.46 16.63 -34.04
CA PHE A 381 29.80 17.05 -33.61
C PHE A 381 30.90 16.41 -34.46
N HIS A 382 30.79 15.12 -34.77
CA HIS A 382 31.74 14.42 -35.64
C HIS A 382 31.71 14.91 -37.09
N ASP A 383 30.55 15.29 -37.60
CA ASP A 383 30.42 15.88 -38.95
C ASP A 383 31.10 17.26 -39.05
N LEU A 384 31.15 17.99 -37.93
CA LEU A 384 31.73 19.32 -37.83
C LEU A 384 33.23 19.31 -37.50
N ASP A 385 33.68 18.38 -36.67
CA ASP A 385 35.06 18.17 -36.25
C ASP A 385 35.88 17.48 -37.36
N LYS A 386 36.23 18.27 -38.39
CA LYS A 386 36.92 17.79 -39.60
C LYS A 386 38.33 17.28 -39.30
N ASP A 387 38.98 17.80 -38.27
CA ASP A 387 40.34 17.43 -37.87
C ASP A 387 40.39 16.38 -36.74
N GLN A 388 39.24 15.97 -36.21
CA GLN A 388 39.04 14.96 -35.16
C GLN A 388 39.83 15.25 -33.88
N ASN A 389 40.08 16.53 -33.60
CA ASN A 389 40.86 16.94 -32.44
C ASN A 389 39.99 16.99 -31.16
N GLY A 390 38.67 16.80 -31.28
CA GLY A 390 37.70 16.83 -30.20
C GLY A 390 37.25 18.23 -29.78
N MET A 391 37.56 19.27 -30.56
CA MET A 391 37.30 20.68 -30.29
C MET A 391 36.84 21.40 -31.56
N LEU A 392 35.74 22.15 -31.50
CA LEU A 392 35.25 22.94 -32.63
C LEU A 392 35.90 24.33 -32.68
N THR A 393 36.51 24.66 -33.81
CA THR A 393 37.06 25.99 -34.06
C THR A 393 36.05 26.91 -34.75
N TYR A 394 36.22 28.23 -34.61
CA TYR A 394 35.31 29.23 -35.19
C TYR A 394 35.22 29.11 -36.73
N GLU A 395 36.30 28.69 -37.37
CA GLU A 395 36.40 28.49 -38.82
C GLU A 395 35.58 27.26 -39.27
N GLU A 396 35.59 26.17 -38.50
CA GLU A 396 34.77 24.96 -38.75
C GLU A 396 33.27 25.22 -38.55
N LEU A 397 32.92 26.14 -37.65
CA LEU A 397 31.54 26.59 -37.42
C LEU A 397 31.01 27.55 -38.51
N GLN A 398 31.90 28.28 -39.17
CA GLN A 398 31.52 29.32 -40.14
C GLN A 398 31.19 28.74 -41.53
N ASP A 399 31.69 27.54 -41.83
CA ASP A 399 31.52 26.83 -43.12
C ASP A 399 30.17 26.10 -43.26
N VAL A 400 29.28 26.21 -42.28
CA VAL A 400 28.09 25.36 -42.18
C VAL A 400 26.81 26.16 -42.50
N PRO A 401 26.02 25.75 -43.50
CA PRO A 401 24.76 26.42 -43.81
C PRO A 401 23.74 26.18 -42.68
N MET A 402 23.29 27.28 -42.06
CA MET A 402 22.38 27.29 -40.89
C MET A 402 21.01 26.63 -41.14
N GLU A 403 20.62 26.39 -42.40
CA GLU A 403 19.31 25.83 -42.77
C GLU A 403 19.22 24.29 -42.61
N ASP A 404 20.36 23.57 -42.64
CA ASP A 404 20.43 22.10 -42.48
C ASP A 404 20.90 21.66 -41.07
N PHE A 405 21.23 22.62 -40.19
CA PHE A 405 22.04 22.39 -38.99
C PHE A 405 21.31 21.73 -37.81
N VAL A 406 19.98 21.81 -37.78
CA VAL A 406 19.20 21.07 -36.78
C VAL A 406 18.64 19.86 -37.50
N PRO A 407 19.20 18.65 -37.29
CA PRO A 407 18.62 17.44 -37.86
C PRO A 407 17.12 17.44 -37.53
N GLY A 408 16.24 17.15 -38.50
CA GLY A 408 14.79 17.07 -38.23
C GLY A 408 14.46 16.18 -37.03
N ARG A 409 15.34 15.23 -36.69
CA ARG A 409 15.30 14.35 -35.51
C ARG A 409 15.54 15.05 -34.16
N LEU A 410 16.29 16.15 -34.13
CA LEU A 410 16.50 17.01 -32.96
C LEU A 410 15.29 17.94 -32.74
N MET A 411 14.66 18.42 -33.82
CA MET A 411 13.36 19.11 -33.76
C MET A 411 12.22 18.18 -33.31
N GLU A 412 12.17 16.93 -33.82
CA GLU A 412 11.18 15.91 -33.41
C GLU A 412 11.35 15.43 -31.96
N SER A 413 12.56 15.50 -31.38
CA SER A 413 12.80 15.09 -29.98
C SER A 413 12.61 16.22 -28.95
N ILE A 414 12.51 17.47 -29.39
CA ILE A 414 12.26 18.66 -28.55
C ILE A 414 10.78 19.11 -28.61
N HIS A 415 10.02 18.69 -29.63
CA HIS A 415 8.57 18.90 -29.73
C HIS A 415 7.77 17.67 -29.26
N VAL A 416 7.63 17.51 -27.93
CA VAL A 416 6.53 16.75 -27.29
C VAL A 416 5.98 17.56 -26.14
#